data_AF-A0AAJ6W0Q5-F1
#
_entry.id   AF-A0AAJ6W0Q5-F1
#
_cell.length_a   1.000
_cell.length_b   1.000
_cell.length_c   1.000
_cell.angle_alpha   90.00
_cell.angle_beta   90.00
_cell.angle_gamma   90.00
#
_symmetry.space_group_name_H-M   'P 1'
#
loop_
_entity.id
_entity.type
_entity.pdbx_description
1 polymer ?
#
loop_
_entity_poly.entity_id
_entity_poly.type
_entity_poly.pdbx_seq_one_letter_code
_entity_poly.pdbx_strand_id
1 'polypeptide(L)'
;MEQCRTTFGNGVFHAVVGQKALSLPDGAELLIGNLYTSFRCPNQYGYFADAEMDCKVFHVCNPVAHPNGLQEVQQFSFLCGNQTIFDQLSLSCAYPEDAIPCQTARTFFYLNGRLGQATVDIHNEADIASAAPYVRRSVGEFRE
;
A
#
# COMPACT_ATOMS: atom_id res chain seq x y z
N MET A 1 31.78 3.42 -0.81
CA MET A 1 32.86 3.29 -1.80
C MET A 1 32.87 1.84 -2.24
N GLU A 2 32.08 1.51 -3.26
CA GLU A 2 32.30 0.34 -4.13
C GLU A 2 31.45 0.56 -5.38
N GLN A 3 32.14 0.83 -6.48
CA GLN A 3 31.57 1.12 -7.79
C GLN A 3 31.45 -0.19 -8.57
N CYS A 4 30.24 -0.59 -8.95
CA CYS A 4 30.10 -1.48 -10.11
C CYS A 4 30.35 -0.63 -11.36
N ARG A 5 31.58 -0.73 -11.87
CA ARG A 5 32.04 -0.09 -13.10
C ARG A 5 31.62 -0.96 -14.28
N THR A 6 30.67 -0.52 -15.10
CA THR A 6 30.42 -1.11 -16.42
C THR A 6 30.69 -0.07 -17.50
N THR A 7 31.79 -0.24 -18.21
CA THR A 7 32.12 0.50 -19.45
C THR A 7 31.61 -0.31 -20.63
N PHE A 8 30.61 0.18 -21.37
CA PHE A 8 30.27 -0.33 -22.69
C PHE A 8 29.66 0.78 -23.58
N GLY A 9 30.38 1.12 -24.66
CA GLY A 9 29.86 1.49 -25.99
C GLY A 9 29.07 2.79 -26.16
N ASN A 10 29.41 3.54 -27.22
CA ASN A 10 28.73 4.74 -27.72
C ASN A 10 27.25 4.49 -28.12
N GLY A 11 26.34 4.48 -27.15
CA GLY A 11 24.90 4.47 -27.37
C GLY A 11 24.20 5.43 -26.43
N VAL A 12 23.22 6.18 -26.93
CA VAL A 12 22.29 6.94 -26.08
C VAL A 12 21.39 5.92 -25.39
N PHE A 13 21.79 5.46 -24.21
CA PHE A 13 20.91 4.69 -23.35
C PHE A 13 19.99 5.66 -22.63
N HIS A 14 18.70 5.59 -22.91
CA HIS A 14 17.70 6.08 -21.97
C HIS A 14 17.97 5.36 -20.65
N ALA A 15 18.26 6.12 -19.59
CA ALA A 15 18.31 5.56 -18.26
C ALA A 15 16.94 4.97 -17.94
N VAL A 16 16.78 3.66 -18.13
CA VAL A 16 15.64 2.95 -17.56
C VAL A 16 15.84 3.10 -16.07
N VAL A 17 14.93 3.83 -15.42
CA VAL A 17 14.88 3.89 -13.96
C VAL A 17 14.84 2.44 -13.49
N GLY A 18 15.94 1.96 -12.90
CA GLY A 18 16.00 0.62 -12.35
C GLY A 18 14.94 0.54 -11.27
N GLN A 19 13.80 -0.09 -11.58
CA GLN A 19 12.77 -0.32 -10.58
C GLN A 19 13.38 -1.24 -9.53
N LYS A 20 13.52 -0.74 -8.30
CA LYS A 20 13.97 -1.56 -7.18
C LYS A 20 12.84 -2.54 -6.84
N ALA A 21 13.16 -3.82 -6.71
CA ALA A 21 12.23 -4.81 -6.21
C ALA A 21 11.79 -4.45 -4.78
N LEU A 22 10.58 -4.87 -4.40
CA LEU A 22 10.08 -4.76 -3.04
C LEU A 22 10.99 -5.53 -2.07
N SER A 23 11.28 -4.91 -0.92
CA SER A 23 12.07 -5.54 0.14
C SER A 23 11.16 -6.40 1.03
N LEU A 24 10.73 -7.55 0.51
CA LEU A 24 9.89 -8.53 1.21
C LEU A 24 10.73 -9.69 1.77
N PRO A 25 10.18 -10.52 2.68
CA PRO A 25 10.84 -11.76 3.11
C PRO A 25 11.10 -12.71 1.93
N ASP A 26 12.15 -13.53 2.06
CA ASP A 26 12.52 -14.53 1.06
C ASP A 26 11.35 -15.46 0.71
N GLY A 27 11.14 -15.71 -0.58
CA GLY A 27 10.07 -16.59 -1.07
C GLY A 27 8.73 -15.88 -1.26
N ALA A 28 8.63 -14.57 -1.01
CA ALA A 28 7.42 -13.80 -1.32
C ALA A 28 7.05 -13.88 -2.81
N GLU A 29 8.05 -14.03 -3.70
CA GLU A 29 7.85 -14.19 -5.14
C GLU A 29 6.97 -15.40 -5.48
N LEU A 30 7.05 -16.45 -4.67
CA LEU A 30 6.26 -17.66 -4.84
C LEU A 30 4.76 -17.42 -4.58
N LEU A 31 4.42 -16.37 -3.82
CA LEU A 31 3.05 -16.04 -3.46
C LEU A 31 2.44 -14.98 -4.39
N ILE A 32 3.23 -13.99 -4.82
CA ILE A 32 2.73 -12.84 -5.61
C ILE A 32 3.26 -12.78 -7.04
N GLY A 33 4.22 -13.64 -7.41
CA GLY A 33 4.79 -13.77 -8.75
C GLY A 33 5.74 -12.62 -9.13
N ASN A 34 5.25 -11.39 -9.03
CA ASN A 34 6.01 -10.17 -9.33
C ASN A 34 6.37 -9.44 -8.02
N LEU A 35 7.56 -8.83 -7.95
CA LEU A 35 8.00 -7.99 -6.84
C LEU A 35 8.20 -6.52 -7.23
N TYR A 36 7.79 -6.13 -8.42
CA TYR A 36 7.98 -4.78 -8.94
C TYR A 36 6.66 -4.04 -9.01
N THR A 37 6.65 -2.83 -8.46
CA THR A 37 5.51 -1.91 -8.48
C THR A 37 5.99 -0.49 -8.76
N SER A 38 5.14 0.30 -9.40
CA SER A 38 5.37 1.73 -9.61
C SER A 38 5.00 2.57 -8.38
N PHE A 39 4.41 1.97 -7.33
CA PHE A 39 3.99 2.67 -6.12
C PHE A 39 5.10 3.53 -5.50
N ARG A 40 4.75 4.75 -5.11
CA ARG A 40 5.61 5.68 -4.38
C ARG A 40 4.85 6.26 -3.20
N CYS A 41 5.48 6.25 -2.03
CA CYS A 41 4.90 6.87 -0.85
C CYS A 41 4.62 8.36 -1.07
N PRO A 42 3.40 8.84 -0.73
CA PRO A 42 3.16 10.28 -0.61
C PRO A 42 3.93 10.84 0.60
N ASN A 43 4.08 12.16 0.66
CA ASN A 43 4.62 12.85 1.84
C ASN A 43 3.59 12.92 2.98
N GLN A 44 3.09 11.76 3.39
CA GLN A 44 2.07 11.60 4.41
C GLN A 44 2.32 10.29 5.16
N TYR A 45 2.22 10.34 6.49
CA TYR A 45 2.25 9.14 7.31
C TYR A 45 0.99 8.29 7.07
N GLY A 46 1.14 7.00 6.86
CA GLY A 46 0.00 6.09 6.75
C GLY A 46 0.28 4.75 6.08
N TYR A 47 -0.80 4.01 5.86
CA TYR A 47 -0.87 2.70 5.25
C TYR A 47 -1.57 2.82 3.89
N PHE A 48 -0.92 2.32 2.85
CA PHE A 48 -1.34 2.52 1.48
C PHE A 48 -1.39 1.19 0.74
N ALA A 49 -2.57 0.81 0.27
CA ALA A 49 -2.78 -0.36 -0.57
C ALA A 49 -2.06 -0.19 -1.91
N ASP A 50 -1.36 -1.23 -2.34
CA ASP A 50 -0.79 -1.26 -3.68
C ASP A 50 -1.75 -1.93 -4.67
N ALA A 51 -2.48 -1.09 -5.41
CA ALA A 51 -3.44 -1.56 -6.41
C ALA A 51 -2.78 -2.25 -7.61
N GLU A 52 -1.50 -1.99 -7.91
CA GLU A 52 -0.76 -2.70 -8.98
C GLU A 52 -0.40 -4.12 -8.56
N MET A 53 -0.36 -4.37 -7.25
CA MET A 53 -0.07 -5.66 -6.64
C MET A 53 -1.34 -6.38 -6.16
N ASP A 54 -2.49 -6.06 -6.75
CA ASP A 54 -3.82 -6.57 -6.37
C ASP A 54 -4.12 -6.44 -4.86
N CYS A 55 -3.56 -5.42 -4.20
CA CYS A 55 -3.64 -5.18 -2.76
C CYS A 55 -3.11 -6.34 -1.91
N LYS A 56 -2.41 -7.32 -2.50
CA LYS A 56 -1.67 -8.35 -1.75
C LYS A 56 -0.51 -7.72 -1.00
N VAL A 57 0.03 -6.62 -1.53
CA VAL A 57 1.05 -5.79 -0.90
C VAL A 57 0.43 -4.46 -0.44
N PHE A 58 0.88 -3.97 0.71
CA PHE A 58 0.64 -2.61 1.15
C PHE A 58 1.94 -1.96 1.64
N HIS A 59 1.94 -0.64 1.68
CA HIS A 59 3.09 0.14 2.09
C HIS A 59 2.79 0.97 3.34
N VAL A 60 3.74 0.99 4.27
CA VAL A 60 3.75 1.98 5.35
C VAL A 60 4.70 3.10 4.94
N CYS A 61 4.17 4.31 4.86
CA CYS A 61 4.92 5.50 4.53
C CYS A 61 5.14 6.32 5.80
N ASN A 62 6.39 6.70 6.05
CA ASN A 62 6.78 7.47 7.23
C ASN A 62 7.67 8.66 6.82
N PRO A 63 7.10 9.87 6.72
CA PRO A 63 7.88 11.09 6.56
C PRO A 63 8.78 11.33 7.78
N VAL A 64 10.08 11.46 7.55
CA VAL A 64 11.09 11.73 8.58
C VAL A 64 11.82 13.02 8.22
N ALA A 65 11.83 13.95 9.18
CA ALA A 65 12.64 15.16 9.11
C ALA A 65 13.97 14.90 9.82
N HIS A 66 15.06 15.09 9.09
CA HIS A 66 16.42 14.95 9.63
C HIS A 66 16.89 16.27 10.25
N PRO A 67 17.81 16.25 11.24
CA PRO A 67 18.31 17.46 11.89
C PRO A 67 19.00 18.47 10.95
N ASN A 68 19.47 18.01 9.80
CA ASN A 68 20.08 18.83 8.75
C ASN A 68 19.06 19.50 7.81
N GLY A 69 17.76 19.36 8.09
CA GLY A 69 16.68 19.93 7.28
C GLY A 69 16.27 19.10 6.06
N LEU A 70 16.91 17.94 5.83
CA LEU A 70 16.46 17.01 4.80
C LEU A 70 15.14 16.36 5.21
N GLN A 71 14.22 16.25 4.26
CA GLN A 71 13.00 15.45 4.41
C GLN A 71 13.13 14.21 3.55
N GLU A 72 12.83 13.08 4.14
CA GLU A 72 12.82 11.77 3.49
C GLU A 72 11.51 11.07 3.85
N VAL A 73 10.94 10.31 2.91
CA VAL A 73 9.82 9.42 3.22
C VAL A 73 10.33 7.99 3.20
N GLN A 74 10.33 7.35 4.37
CA GLN A 74 10.68 5.94 4.47
C GLN A 74 9.49 5.11 3.99
N GLN A 75 9.74 4.20 3.05
CA GLN A 75 8.75 3.26 2.52
C GLN A 75 9.07 1.86 3.02
N PHE A 76 8.14 1.27 3.76
CA PHE A 76 8.18 -0.14 4.17
C PHE A 76 7.10 -0.89 3.39
N SER A 77 7.39 -2.09 2.91
CA SER A 77 6.45 -2.87 2.10
C SER A 77 6.15 -4.19 2.80
N PHE A 78 4.88 -4.58 2.81
CA PHE A 78 4.41 -5.74 3.52
C PHE A 78 3.49 -6.55 2.63
N LEU A 79 3.60 -7.87 2.75
CA LEU A 79 2.73 -8.84 2.08
C LEU A 79 1.64 -9.28 3.07
N CYS A 80 0.38 -9.24 2.66
CA CYS A 80 -0.72 -9.84 3.40
C CYS A 80 -0.61 -11.38 3.36
N GLY A 81 -0.71 -12.02 4.53
CA GLY A 81 -0.61 -13.47 4.67
C GLY A 81 -1.93 -14.20 4.39
N ASN A 82 -1.90 -15.53 4.36
CA ASN A 82 -3.10 -16.38 4.30
C ASN A 82 -4.08 -16.04 3.15
N GLN A 83 -3.57 -15.63 1.99
CA GLN A 83 -4.37 -15.24 0.81
C GLN A 83 -5.32 -14.06 1.06
N THR A 84 -5.06 -13.25 2.09
CA THR A 84 -5.79 -12.00 2.34
C THR A 84 -5.27 -10.86 1.46
N ILE A 85 -6.05 -9.79 1.35
CA ILE A 85 -5.67 -8.54 0.69
C ILE A 85 -5.79 -7.39 1.68
N PHE A 86 -5.02 -6.33 1.46
CA PHE A 86 -5.07 -5.14 2.30
C PHE A 86 -6.36 -4.36 2.01
N ASP A 87 -7.23 -4.30 3.00
CA ASP A 87 -8.42 -3.45 2.98
C ASP A 87 -8.03 -2.04 3.43
N GLN A 88 -8.04 -1.11 2.47
CA GLN A 88 -7.72 0.28 2.73
C GLN A 88 -8.76 0.98 3.61
N LEU A 89 -10.00 0.48 3.64
CA LEU A 89 -11.02 0.99 4.54
C LEU A 89 -10.62 0.66 5.98
N SER A 90 -10.47 -0.62 6.33
CA SER A 90 -10.13 -1.03 7.70
C SER A 90 -8.66 -0.75 8.11
N LEU A 91 -7.79 -0.46 7.15
CA LEU A 91 -6.34 -0.36 7.31
C LEU A 91 -5.70 -1.67 7.82
N SER A 92 -6.26 -2.81 7.41
CA SER A 92 -5.79 -4.15 7.80
C SER A 92 -5.90 -5.13 6.64
N CYS A 93 -5.17 -6.25 6.71
CA CYS A 93 -5.43 -7.37 5.80
C CYS A 93 -6.76 -8.05 6.15
N ALA A 94 -7.58 -8.34 5.15
CA ALA A 94 -8.87 -9.02 5.28
C ALA A 94 -9.07 -10.00 4.12
N TYR A 95 -10.01 -10.94 4.28
CA TYR A 95 -10.38 -11.81 3.18
C TYR A 95 -10.99 -11.00 2.03
N PRO A 96 -10.74 -11.36 0.75
CA PRO A 96 -11.23 -10.60 -0.39
C PRO A 96 -12.76 -10.38 -0.41
N GLU A 97 -13.53 -11.28 0.20
CA GLU A 97 -14.97 -11.19 0.35
C GLU A 97 -15.43 -10.17 1.41
N ASP A 98 -14.58 -9.86 2.38
CA ASP A 98 -14.85 -8.91 3.47
C ASP A 98 -14.19 -7.54 3.24
N ALA A 99 -13.18 -7.48 2.36
CA ALA A 99 -12.48 -6.26 1.97
C ALA A 99 -13.25 -5.47 0.89
N ILE A 100 -13.03 -4.15 0.84
CA ILE A 100 -13.47 -3.37 -0.33
C ILE A 100 -12.69 -3.82 -1.58
N PRO A 101 -13.25 -3.66 -2.79
CA PRO A 101 -12.51 -3.93 -4.03
C PRO A 101 -11.19 -3.17 -4.08
N CYS A 102 -10.10 -3.88 -4.36
CA CYS A 102 -8.76 -3.30 -4.38
C CYS A 102 -8.64 -2.06 -5.28
N GLN A 103 -9.34 -2.03 -6.42
CA GLN A 103 -9.34 -0.89 -7.33
C GLN A 103 -9.93 0.38 -6.73
N THR A 104 -10.77 0.25 -5.70
CA THR A 104 -11.34 1.38 -4.95
C THR A 104 -10.49 1.79 -3.75
N ALA A 105 -9.45 1.04 -3.40
CA ALA A 105 -8.61 1.34 -2.25
C ALA A 105 -8.14 2.80 -2.22
N ARG A 106 -7.67 3.31 -3.37
CA ARG A 106 -7.17 4.70 -3.48
C ARG A 106 -8.18 5.76 -3.03
N THR A 107 -9.49 5.51 -3.14
CA THR A 107 -10.51 6.48 -2.70
C THR A 107 -10.58 6.62 -1.19
N PHE A 108 -10.04 5.67 -0.42
CA PHE A 108 -10.02 5.66 1.04
C PHE A 108 -8.65 6.08 1.63
N PHE A 109 -7.69 6.51 0.81
CA PHE A 109 -6.38 6.97 1.31
C PHE A 109 -6.47 8.15 2.29
N TYR A 110 -7.55 8.94 2.24
CA TYR A 110 -7.76 10.05 3.16
C TYR A 110 -7.88 9.60 4.63
N LEU A 111 -8.25 8.35 4.90
CA LEU A 111 -8.34 7.79 6.25
C LEU A 111 -6.99 7.83 6.98
N ASN A 112 -5.88 7.75 6.23
CA ASN A 112 -4.54 7.89 6.79
C ASN A 112 -4.33 9.23 7.51
N GLY A 113 -5.07 10.28 7.10
CA GLY A 113 -5.00 11.59 7.75
C GLY A 113 -5.46 11.56 9.21
N ARG A 114 -6.19 10.53 9.64
CA ARG A 114 -6.75 10.39 11.00
C ARG A 114 -5.88 9.54 11.92
N LEU A 115 -4.86 8.87 11.38
CA LEU A 115 -3.96 8.03 12.17
C LEU A 115 -3.19 8.86 13.21
N GLY A 116 -3.11 8.32 14.44
CA GLY A 116 -2.39 8.96 15.54
C GLY A 116 -3.12 10.13 16.21
N GLN A 117 -4.35 10.45 15.79
CA GLN A 117 -5.16 11.48 16.41
C GLN A 117 -5.99 10.89 17.57
N ALA A 118 -5.76 11.36 18.80
CA ALA A 118 -6.35 10.77 20.00
C ALA A 118 -7.87 10.92 20.14
N THR A 119 -8.48 11.86 19.42
CA THR A 119 -9.90 12.22 19.55
C THR A 119 -10.69 12.06 18.26
N VAL A 120 -10.09 11.42 17.25
CA VAL A 120 -10.72 11.24 15.94
C VAL A 120 -10.79 9.75 15.66
N ASP A 121 -12.01 9.25 15.51
CA ASP A 121 -12.22 7.89 15.05
C ASP A 121 -11.76 7.76 13.59
N ILE A 122 -11.13 6.63 13.27
CA ILE A 122 -10.68 6.35 11.90
C ILE A 122 -11.88 6.35 10.94
N HIS A 123 -13.03 5.84 11.38
CA HIS A 123 -14.27 5.79 10.61
C HIS A 123 -15.38 6.60 11.28
N ASN A 124 -16.22 7.20 10.44
CA ASN A 124 -17.50 7.79 10.82
C ASN A 124 -18.62 7.31 9.87
N GLU A 125 -19.84 7.79 10.08
CA GLU A 125 -21.01 7.38 9.30
C GLU A 125 -20.87 7.68 7.81
N ALA A 126 -20.16 8.75 7.43
CA ALA A 126 -19.95 9.10 6.03
C ALA A 126 -18.97 8.14 5.34
N ASP A 127 -17.95 7.64 6.06
CA ASP A 127 -17.02 6.65 5.51
C ASP A 127 -17.72 5.30 5.31
N ILE A 128 -18.54 4.90 6.27
CA ILE A 128 -19.37 3.68 6.18
C ILE A 128 -20.35 3.81 5.01
N ALA A 129 -21.02 4.96 4.86
CA ALA A 129 -21.93 5.21 3.74
C ALA A 129 -21.20 5.18 2.39
N SER A 130 -19.97 5.70 2.32
CA SER A 130 -19.13 5.67 1.12
C SER A 130 -18.66 4.27 0.77
N ALA A 131 -18.44 3.41 1.77
CA ALA A 131 -18.08 2.01 1.61
C ALA A 131 -19.27 1.09 1.30
N ALA A 132 -20.50 1.50 1.63
CA ALA A 132 -21.70 0.67 1.49
C ALA A 132 -21.92 0.03 0.10
N PRO A 133 -21.58 0.68 -1.04
CA PRO A 133 -21.68 0.04 -2.36
C PRO A 133 -20.70 -1.12 -2.58
N TYR A 134 -19.64 -1.18 -1.77
CA TYR A 134 -18.48 -2.06 -1.94
C TYR A 134 -18.46 -3.21 -0.95
N VAL A 135 -18.98 -2.99 0.26
CA VAL A 135 -19.13 -4.04 1.28
C VAL A 135 -20.26 -4.95 0.83
N ARG A 136 -19.92 -6.14 0.31
CA ARG A 136 -20.94 -7.15 0.00
C ARG A 136 -21.65 -7.50 1.30
N ARG A 137 -22.98 -7.32 1.32
CA ARG A 137 -23.86 -7.86 2.35
C ARG A 137 -23.55 -9.36 2.54
N SER A 138 -22.77 -9.68 3.57
CA SER A 138 -22.95 -10.92 4.35
C SER A 138 -24.08 -10.77 5.37
N VAL A 139 -24.90 -9.72 5.27
CA VAL A 139 -26.22 -9.69 5.87
C VAL A 139 -27.07 -10.69 5.09
N GLY A 140 -26.97 -11.94 5.52
CA GLY A 140 -28.09 -12.85 5.46
C GLY A 140 -29.33 -12.06 5.86
N GLU A 141 -30.34 -12.16 5.01
CA GLU A 141 -31.69 -11.78 5.33
C GLU A 141 -32.05 -12.42 6.67
N PHE A 142 -31.90 -11.69 7.77
CA PHE A 142 -32.52 -12.04 9.03
C PHE A 142 -34.02 -11.88 8.80
N ARG A 143 -34.61 -12.93 8.23
CA ARG A 143 -36.05 -13.12 8.21
C ARG A 143 -36.46 -13.30 9.67
N GLU A 144 -37.16 -12.30 10.20
CA GLU A 144 -37.99 -12.43 11.40
C GLU A 144 -39.08 -13.50 11.18
#